data_AF-A0A7D9JD51-F1
#
_entry.id   AF-A0A7D9JD51-F1
#
_cell.length_a   1.000
_cell.length_b   1.000
_cell.length_c   1.000
_cell.angle_alpha   90.00
_cell.angle_beta   90.00
_cell.angle_gamma   90.00
#
_symmetry.space_group_name_H-M   'P 1'
#
loop_
_entity.id
_entity.type
_entity.pdbx_description
1 polymer ?
#
loop_
_entity_poly.entity_id
_entity_poly.type
_entity_poly.pdbx_seq_one_letter_code
_entity_poly.pdbx_strand_id
1 'polypeptide(L)'
;MVVDIHQGHYGYECVGEAIRRYPGYRGYFYINDDALVNWWTFYKLDKEKVWLGADIWIDTAHIMGKKEIPDSWVWWSQWSNSAKACEDSYLEITQQYRSNEYINITKLVETHLDNGEGKKRCLKTWSDIFYVPKRFSDQFQRISFVFHKNRVFLEAAVPTILSFLDLRSSWEKHFGLYLPDKYGFRDFADGNLVWESYNYDVKFIHPVKFHGDIAKPNRDKLKDDLIPYSKRFTKC
;
A
#
# COMPACT_ATOMS: atom_id res chain seq x y z
N MET A 1 3.53 19.35 -7.64
CA MET A 1 4.43 19.35 -6.46
C MET A 1 5.33 18.12 -6.51
N VAL A 2 6.61 18.21 -6.13
CA VAL A 2 7.45 17.00 -6.00
C VAL A 2 7.09 16.33 -4.68
N VAL A 3 6.70 15.05 -4.70
CA VAL A 3 6.39 14.28 -3.48
C VAL A 3 7.71 13.92 -2.81
N ASP A 4 7.87 14.31 -1.54
CA ASP A 4 8.98 13.83 -0.73
C ASP A 4 8.69 12.42 -0.22
N ILE A 5 9.38 11.44 -0.80
CA ILE A 5 9.13 10.01 -0.57
C ILE A 5 9.96 9.42 0.57
N HIS A 6 11.02 10.12 1.04
CA HIS A 6 12.00 9.68 2.05
C HIS A 6 12.25 8.16 2.15
N GLN A 7 13.22 7.63 1.39
CA GLN A 7 13.53 6.18 1.36
C GLN A 7 12.31 5.28 1.03
N GLY A 8 11.34 5.81 0.28
CA GLY A 8 10.12 5.08 -0.09
C GLY A 8 9.01 5.09 0.97
N HIS A 9 9.29 5.53 2.21
CA HIS A 9 8.36 5.53 3.34
C HIS A 9 7.02 6.23 3.05
N TYR A 10 7.04 7.23 2.17
CA TYR A 10 5.87 8.02 1.81
C TYR A 10 5.54 7.96 0.31
N GLY A 11 6.05 6.93 -0.38
CA GLY A 11 5.88 6.71 -1.82
C GLY A 11 4.40 6.63 -2.26
N TYR A 12 3.50 6.19 -1.38
CA TYR A 12 2.06 6.09 -1.66
C TYR A 12 1.44 7.42 -2.12
N GLU A 13 1.97 8.57 -1.68
CA GLU A 13 1.43 9.88 -2.08
C GLU A 13 1.70 10.22 -3.55
N CYS A 14 2.62 9.51 -4.20
CA CYS A 14 2.78 9.59 -5.66
C CYS A 14 1.49 9.23 -6.39
N VAL A 15 0.63 8.37 -5.82
CA VAL A 15 -0.70 8.09 -6.37
C VAL A 15 -1.63 9.30 -6.23
N GLY A 16 -1.66 9.94 -5.06
CA GLY A 16 -2.43 11.17 -4.84
C GLY A 16 -2.02 12.27 -5.81
N GLU A 17 -0.70 12.44 -6.01
CA GLU A 17 -0.17 13.41 -6.96
C GLU A 17 -0.47 13.04 -8.42
N ALA A 18 -0.41 11.76 -8.78
CA ALA A 18 -0.78 11.30 -10.12
C ALA A 18 -2.27 11.58 -10.41
N ILE A 19 -3.16 11.35 -9.44
CA ILE A 19 -4.59 11.66 -9.55
C ILE A 19 -4.80 13.16 -9.79
N ARG A 20 -4.12 14.02 -9.04
CA ARG A 20 -4.24 15.48 -9.16
C ARG A 20 -3.73 16.00 -10.50
N ARG A 21 -2.62 15.47 -10.99
CA ARG A 21 -2.00 15.91 -12.25
C ARG A 21 -2.69 15.34 -13.48
N TYR A 22 -3.18 14.12 -13.40
CA TYR A 22 -3.71 13.40 -14.53
C TYR A 22 -5.05 12.73 -14.16
N PRO A 23 -6.11 13.53 -13.91
CA PRO A 23 -7.41 12.99 -13.54
C PRO A 23 -8.07 12.23 -14.71
N GLY A 24 -9.06 11.40 -14.39
CA GLY A 24 -9.97 10.81 -15.38
C GLY A 24 -9.69 9.36 -15.76
N TYR A 25 -8.53 8.79 -15.39
CA TYR A 25 -8.24 7.36 -15.56
C TYR A 25 -9.25 6.46 -14.84
N ARG A 26 -9.37 5.21 -15.30
CA ARG A 26 -10.23 4.19 -14.69
C ARG A 26 -9.83 3.86 -13.24
N GLY A 27 -8.55 4.06 -12.92
CA GLY A 27 -8.01 3.98 -11.58
C GLY A 27 -6.50 4.11 -11.62
N TYR A 28 -5.87 4.02 -10.46
CA TYR A 28 -4.46 4.30 -10.26
C TYR A 28 -3.83 3.14 -9.52
N PHE A 29 -2.76 2.60 -10.09
CA PHE A 29 -2.05 1.45 -9.55
C PHE A 29 -0.70 1.86 -8.99
N TYR A 30 -0.39 1.37 -7.80
CA TYR A 30 0.87 1.59 -7.11
C TYR A 30 1.64 0.27 -7.00
N ILE A 31 2.95 0.37 -7.24
CA ILE A 31 3.94 -0.65 -6.89
C ILE A 31 5.10 0.04 -6.18
N ASN A 32 5.68 -0.62 -5.19
CA ASN A 32 6.93 -0.20 -4.59
C ASN A 32 8.15 -0.65 -5.44
N ASP A 33 9.31 -0.08 -5.18
CA ASP A 33 10.52 -0.24 -6.00
C ASP A 33 11.15 -1.64 -5.92
N ASP A 34 10.89 -2.39 -4.85
CA ASP A 34 11.39 -3.75 -4.62
C ASP A 34 10.28 -4.82 -4.69
N ALA A 35 9.14 -4.53 -5.33
CA ALA A 35 8.13 -5.52 -5.66
C ALA A 35 8.27 -6.01 -7.11
N LEU A 36 8.45 -7.31 -7.31
CA LEU A 36 8.40 -7.93 -8.63
C LEU A 36 6.99 -8.44 -8.91
N VAL A 37 6.30 -7.80 -9.85
CA VAL A 37 4.88 -8.05 -10.15
C VAL A 37 4.71 -8.87 -11.42
N ASN A 38 3.93 -9.96 -11.32
CA ASN A 38 3.50 -10.74 -12.47
C ASN A 38 2.20 -10.15 -13.02
N TRP A 39 2.34 -9.11 -13.85
CA TRP A 39 1.22 -8.31 -14.39
C TRP A 39 0.13 -9.12 -15.08
N TRP A 40 0.49 -10.24 -15.71
CA TRP A 40 -0.45 -11.17 -16.35
C TRP A 40 -1.37 -11.89 -15.35
N THR A 41 -1.16 -11.73 -14.05
CA THR A 41 -2.11 -12.22 -13.02
C THR A 41 -3.18 -11.18 -12.67
N PHE A 42 -3.01 -9.92 -13.05
CA PHE A 42 -3.86 -8.80 -12.66
C PHE A 42 -4.98 -8.47 -13.66
N TYR A 43 -4.92 -8.99 -14.90
CA TYR A 43 -5.88 -8.61 -15.95
C TYR A 43 -7.33 -8.97 -15.59
N LYS A 44 -7.53 -10.07 -14.85
CA LYS A 44 -8.84 -10.58 -14.40
C LYS A 44 -9.43 -9.83 -13.20
N LEU A 45 -8.62 -9.04 -12.49
CA LEU A 45 -9.08 -8.35 -11.30
C LEU A 45 -10.12 -7.29 -11.66
N ASP A 46 -11.13 -7.19 -10.80
CA ASP A 46 -12.20 -6.20 -10.91
C ASP A 46 -11.66 -4.79 -10.62
N LYS A 47 -11.51 -4.00 -11.69
CA LYS A 47 -10.96 -2.64 -11.66
C LYS A 47 -11.93 -1.60 -11.10
N GLU A 48 -13.14 -2.01 -10.71
CA GLU A 48 -14.06 -1.16 -9.96
C GLU A 48 -13.81 -1.26 -8.45
N LYS A 49 -13.10 -2.28 -7.97
CA LYS A 49 -12.80 -2.46 -6.53
C LYS A 49 -11.44 -1.89 -6.17
N VAL A 50 -11.27 -1.60 -4.88
CA VAL A 50 -9.94 -1.37 -4.26
C VAL A 50 -9.16 -2.68 -4.27
N TRP A 51 -7.86 -2.63 -4.62
CA TRP A 51 -6.97 -3.78 -4.50
C TRP A 51 -5.94 -3.52 -3.41
N LEU A 52 -5.62 -4.55 -2.65
CA LEU A 52 -4.53 -4.55 -1.67
C LEU A 52 -3.74 -5.86 -1.78
N GLY A 53 -2.42 -5.75 -1.80
CA GLY A 53 -1.51 -6.87 -1.98
C GLY A 53 -1.29 -7.75 -0.73
N ALA A 54 -1.89 -7.43 0.41
CA ALA A 54 -1.67 -8.12 1.68
C ALA A 54 -2.91 -8.11 2.58
N ASP A 55 -2.93 -9.03 3.56
CA ASP A 55 -3.93 -9.04 4.62
C ASP A 55 -3.65 -7.97 5.68
N ILE A 56 -4.72 -7.41 6.25
CA ILE A 56 -4.63 -6.42 7.31
C ILE A 56 -4.52 -7.11 8.67
N TRP A 57 -3.52 -6.73 9.46
CA TRP A 57 -3.27 -7.26 10.80
C TRP A 57 -4.06 -6.51 11.87
N ILE A 58 -5.38 -6.69 11.89
CA ILE A 58 -6.31 -5.93 12.75
C ILE A 58 -6.01 -6.05 14.25
N ASP A 59 -5.57 -7.22 14.70
CA ASP A 59 -5.31 -7.50 16.12
C ASP A 59 -4.12 -6.71 16.69
N THR A 60 -3.19 -6.33 15.81
CA THR A 60 -1.97 -5.57 16.17
C THR A 60 -2.05 -4.10 15.75
N ALA A 61 -3.19 -3.66 15.22
CA ALA A 61 -3.44 -2.28 14.82
C ALA A 61 -3.51 -1.36 16.03
N HIS A 62 -2.91 -0.16 15.92
CA HIS A 62 -2.95 0.83 16.99
C HIS A 62 -4.37 1.43 17.11
N ILE A 63 -4.87 1.58 18.33
CA ILE A 63 -6.16 2.21 18.63
C ILE A 63 -5.91 3.66 19.00
N MET A 64 -6.46 4.58 18.22
CA MET A 64 -6.28 6.02 18.43
C MET A 64 -6.75 6.44 19.83
N GLY A 65 -6.01 7.35 20.47
CA GLY A 65 -6.29 7.84 21.82
C GLY A 65 -5.84 6.92 22.96
N LYS A 66 -5.30 5.72 22.66
CA LYS A 66 -4.63 4.91 23.68
C LYS A 66 -3.20 5.42 23.91
N LYS A 67 -2.84 5.59 25.18
CA LYS A 67 -1.47 5.98 25.58
C LYS A 67 -0.43 4.90 25.27
N GLU A 68 -0.83 3.63 25.32
CA GLU A 68 0.05 2.50 25.03
C GLU A 68 0.04 2.21 23.52
N ILE A 69 1.21 2.39 22.90
CA ILE A 69 1.47 2.06 21.50
C ILE A 69 1.98 0.61 21.46
N PRO A 70 1.40 -0.28 20.63
CA PRO A 70 1.87 -1.67 20.52
C PRO A 70 3.36 -1.74 20.15
N ASP A 71 4.12 -2.61 20.79
CA ASP A 71 5.54 -2.87 20.50
C ASP A 71 5.75 -3.89 19.35
N SER A 72 4.68 -4.58 18.95
CA SER A 72 4.63 -5.56 17.84
C SER A 72 5.08 -5.04 16.47
N TRP A 73 5.38 -3.74 16.34
CA TRP A 73 5.83 -3.16 15.08
C TRP A 73 6.68 -1.90 15.29
N VAL A 74 7.94 -2.00 14.87
CA VAL A 74 8.97 -0.96 15.04
C VAL A 74 8.60 0.39 14.44
N TRP A 75 7.77 0.42 13.39
CA TRP A 75 7.35 1.66 12.74
C TRP A 75 6.32 2.46 13.54
N TRP A 76 5.70 1.90 14.57
CA TRP A 76 4.76 2.67 15.38
C TRP A 76 5.42 3.80 16.16
N SER A 77 6.61 3.55 16.71
CA SER A 77 7.31 4.47 17.61
C SER A 77 8.83 4.51 17.42
N GLN A 78 9.47 3.39 17.09
CA GLN A 78 10.93 3.28 17.10
C GLN A 78 11.58 3.86 15.84
N TRP A 79 11.11 3.44 14.67
CA TRP A 79 11.67 3.87 13.38
C TRP A 79 10.89 5.00 12.73
N SER A 80 9.66 5.23 13.21
CA SER A 80 8.87 6.41 12.89
C SER A 80 7.84 6.65 13.99
N ASN A 81 7.20 7.82 13.98
CA ASN A 81 6.11 8.15 14.90
C ASN A 81 4.73 7.85 14.27
N SER A 82 4.63 6.76 13.52
CA SER A 82 3.50 6.50 12.61
C SER A 82 2.16 6.38 13.35
N ALA A 83 2.14 5.80 14.56
CA ALA A 83 0.92 5.67 15.35
C ALA A 83 0.31 7.05 15.68
N LYS A 84 1.15 7.95 16.19
CA LYS A 84 0.74 9.32 16.54
C LYS A 84 0.41 10.14 15.29
N ALA A 85 1.25 10.08 14.26
CA ALA A 85 1.02 10.75 12.99
C ALA A 85 -0.31 10.34 12.32
N CYS A 86 -0.67 9.06 12.41
CA CYS A 86 -1.93 8.54 11.89
C CYS A 86 -3.13 9.06 12.68
N GLU A 87 -3.04 9.12 14.02
CA GLU A 87 -4.08 9.74 14.85
C GLU A 87 -4.25 11.23 14.52
N ASP A 88 -3.14 11.97 14.39
CA ASP A 88 -3.18 13.39 14.02
C ASP A 88 -3.79 13.58 12.63
N SER A 89 -3.49 12.69 11.68
CA SER A 89 -4.11 12.68 10.35
C SER A 89 -5.61 12.44 10.40
N TYR A 90 -6.07 11.48 11.21
CA TYR A 90 -7.49 11.20 11.42
C TYR A 90 -8.21 12.42 11.98
N LEU A 91 -7.63 13.08 12.99
CA LEU A 91 -8.18 14.29 13.58
C LEU A 91 -8.24 15.43 12.56
N GLU A 92 -7.17 15.64 11.78
CA GLU A 92 -7.14 16.66 10.74
C GLU A 92 -8.22 16.41 9.67
N ILE A 93 -8.34 15.18 9.15
CA ILE A 93 -9.38 14.82 8.16
C ILE A 93 -10.79 15.07 8.71
N THR A 94 -11.06 14.61 9.93
CA THR A 94 -12.40 14.76 10.53
C THR A 94 -12.76 16.22 10.83
N GLN A 95 -11.77 17.06 11.14
CA GLN A 95 -11.98 18.50 11.35
C GLN A 95 -12.10 19.26 10.03
N GLN A 96 -11.16 19.04 9.10
CA GLN A 96 -11.06 19.76 7.82
C GLN A 96 -12.28 19.53 6.92
N TYR A 97 -12.83 18.32 6.91
CA TYR A 97 -13.94 17.97 6.02
C TYR A 97 -15.32 18.03 6.70
N ARG A 98 -15.41 18.51 7.94
CA ARG A 98 -16.66 18.55 8.73
C ARG A 98 -17.81 19.28 8.03
N SER A 99 -17.50 20.30 7.23
CA SER A 99 -18.48 21.10 6.49
C SER A 99 -18.22 21.09 4.98
N ASN A 100 -17.55 20.05 4.47
CA ASN A 100 -17.20 19.97 3.05
C ASN A 100 -18.39 19.45 2.22
N GLU A 101 -18.80 20.19 1.19
CA GLU A 101 -19.95 19.82 0.34
C GLU A 101 -19.63 18.69 -0.64
N TYR A 102 -18.34 18.45 -0.94
CA TYR A 102 -17.89 17.46 -1.92
C TYR A 102 -17.54 16.10 -1.29
N ILE A 103 -17.24 16.08 0.01
CA ILE A 103 -16.89 14.86 0.75
C ILE A 103 -17.86 14.64 1.90
N ASN A 104 -18.57 13.52 1.83
CA ASN A 104 -19.33 13.01 2.97
C ASN A 104 -18.38 12.37 3.99
N ILE A 105 -17.80 13.20 4.85
CA ILE A 105 -16.84 12.76 5.86
C ILE A 105 -17.46 11.77 6.86
N THR A 106 -18.75 11.95 7.18
CA THR A 106 -19.47 11.04 8.09
C THR A 106 -19.46 9.62 7.56
N LYS A 107 -19.81 9.43 6.27
CA LYS A 107 -19.79 8.12 5.63
C LYS A 107 -18.39 7.50 5.60
N LEU A 108 -17.35 8.30 5.32
CA LEU A 108 -15.97 7.81 5.31
C LEU A 108 -15.55 7.34 6.71
N VAL A 109 -15.89 8.10 7.75
CA VAL A 109 -15.59 7.75 9.14
C VAL A 109 -16.35 6.51 9.59
N GLU A 110 -17.64 6.38 9.24
CA GLU A 110 -18.44 5.18 9.51
C GLU A 110 -17.82 3.95 8.84
N THR A 111 -17.46 4.05 7.55
CA THR A 111 -16.78 2.98 6.81
C THR A 111 -15.46 2.59 7.47
N HIS A 112 -14.68 3.57 7.93
CA HIS A 112 -13.44 3.31 8.66
C HIS A 112 -13.67 2.61 10.00
N LEU A 113 -14.70 3.02 10.75
CA LEU A 113 -15.08 2.38 12.02
C LEU A 113 -15.53 0.94 11.81
N ASP A 114 -16.34 0.67 10.79
CA ASP A 114 -16.77 -0.70 10.45
C ASP A 114 -15.56 -1.57 10.10
N ASN A 115 -14.66 -1.04 9.28
CA ASN A 115 -13.40 -1.70 8.94
C ASN A 115 -12.49 -1.92 10.17
N GLY A 116 -12.58 -1.06 11.17
CA GLY A 116 -11.87 -1.10 12.44
C GLY A 116 -12.61 -1.85 13.57
N GLU A 117 -13.68 -2.58 13.27
CA GLU A 117 -14.49 -3.32 14.26
C GLU A 117 -15.04 -2.41 15.37
N GLY A 118 -15.60 -1.28 14.96
CA GLY A 118 -16.18 -0.25 15.84
C GLY A 118 -15.14 0.63 16.55
N LYS A 119 -13.85 0.49 16.25
CA LYS A 119 -12.77 1.28 16.86
C LYS A 119 -12.05 2.12 15.82
N LYS A 120 -11.60 3.30 16.22
CA LYS A 120 -10.73 4.18 15.42
C LYS A 120 -9.32 3.60 15.42
N ARG A 121 -8.90 3.00 14.31
CA ARG A 121 -7.65 2.24 14.25
C ARG A 121 -6.72 2.78 13.19
N CYS A 122 -5.44 2.91 13.55
CA CYS A 122 -4.38 2.96 12.56
C CYS A 122 -4.11 1.52 12.13
N LEU A 123 -4.64 1.16 10.97
CA LEU A 123 -4.50 -0.18 10.39
C LEU A 123 -3.07 -0.40 9.93
N LYS A 124 -2.68 -1.67 9.78
CA LYS A 124 -1.30 -2.08 9.47
C LYS A 124 -1.31 -3.26 8.50
N THR A 125 -0.49 -3.17 7.46
CA THR A 125 -0.26 -4.24 6.49
C THR A 125 0.94 -3.90 5.60
N TRP A 126 1.49 -4.90 4.92
CA TRP A 126 2.39 -4.63 3.80
C TRP A 126 1.69 -3.86 2.69
N SER A 127 2.27 -2.74 2.25
CA SER A 127 1.60 -1.81 1.33
C SER A 127 2.38 -1.55 0.05
N ASP A 128 3.07 -2.59 -0.42
CA ASP A 128 3.89 -2.52 -1.63
C ASP A 128 3.07 -2.48 -2.91
N ILE A 129 1.81 -2.92 -2.85
CA ILE A 129 0.90 -2.92 -4.00
C ILE A 129 -0.51 -2.55 -3.57
N PHE A 130 -1.08 -1.55 -4.25
CA PHE A 130 -2.51 -1.24 -4.14
C PHE A 130 -3.07 -0.60 -5.41
N TYR A 131 -4.39 -0.64 -5.56
CA TYR A 131 -5.11 0.00 -6.65
C TYR A 131 -6.28 0.81 -6.12
N VAL A 132 -6.45 2.03 -6.63
CA VAL A 132 -7.56 2.91 -6.31
C VAL A 132 -8.44 3.09 -7.56
N PRO A 133 -9.69 2.62 -7.56
CA PRO A 133 -10.61 2.83 -8.68
C PRO A 133 -11.03 4.30 -8.78
N LYS A 134 -11.41 4.73 -9.99
CA LYS A 134 -11.82 6.11 -10.30
C LYS A 134 -12.84 6.68 -9.31
N ARG A 135 -13.80 5.87 -8.88
CA ARG A 135 -14.86 6.30 -7.95
C ARG A 135 -14.35 6.77 -6.58
N PHE A 136 -13.11 6.41 -6.23
CA PHE A 136 -12.47 6.81 -4.97
C PHE A 136 -11.27 7.73 -5.16
N SER A 137 -10.94 8.14 -6.39
CA SER A 137 -9.70 8.88 -6.64
C SER A 137 -9.69 10.26 -5.97
N ASP A 138 -10.83 10.98 -5.95
CA ASP A 138 -10.88 12.30 -5.31
C ASP A 138 -10.76 12.22 -3.78
N GLN A 139 -11.40 11.22 -3.15
CA GLN A 139 -11.26 10.98 -1.71
C GLN A 139 -9.83 10.54 -1.38
N PHE A 140 -9.28 9.59 -2.14
CA PHE A 140 -7.92 9.09 -1.91
C PHE A 140 -6.90 10.23 -1.95
N GLN A 141 -6.87 11.04 -3.01
CA GLN A 141 -5.83 12.08 -3.17
C GLN A 141 -5.86 13.14 -2.06
N ARG A 142 -7.03 13.39 -1.47
CA ARG A 142 -7.20 14.34 -0.35
C ARG A 142 -6.75 13.75 0.98
N ILE A 143 -7.12 12.51 1.25
CA ILE A 143 -6.77 11.81 2.48
C ILE A 143 -5.28 11.48 2.47
N SER A 144 -4.75 10.97 1.36
CA SER A 144 -3.35 10.62 1.19
C SER A 144 -2.44 11.83 1.40
N PHE A 145 -2.85 13.01 0.92
CA PHE A 145 -2.13 14.27 1.16
C PHE A 145 -2.00 14.59 2.65
N VAL A 146 -3.06 14.40 3.44
CA VAL A 146 -3.02 14.65 4.90
C VAL A 146 -2.11 13.64 5.61
N PHE A 147 -2.19 12.36 5.23
CA PHE A 147 -1.31 11.32 5.77
C PHE A 147 0.16 11.57 5.42
N HIS A 148 0.44 12.00 4.20
CA HIS A 148 1.78 12.37 3.73
C HIS A 148 2.33 13.57 4.50
N LYS A 149 1.54 14.63 4.62
CA LYS A 149 1.87 15.85 5.37
C LYS A 149 2.26 15.53 6.81
N ASN A 150 1.52 14.63 7.46
CA ASN A 150 1.77 14.20 8.83
C ASN A 150 2.83 13.09 8.96
N ARG A 151 3.45 12.66 7.84
CA ARG A 151 4.54 11.66 7.81
C ARG A 151 4.12 10.27 8.33
N VAL A 152 2.93 9.82 7.97
CA VAL A 152 2.49 8.45 8.29
C VAL A 152 3.19 7.45 7.37
N PHE A 153 3.86 6.45 7.96
CA PHE A 153 4.58 5.41 7.22
C PHE A 153 3.62 4.57 6.36
N LEU A 154 4.05 4.18 5.14
CA LEU A 154 3.19 3.56 4.11
C LEU A 154 2.36 2.37 4.61
N GLU A 155 2.98 1.47 5.39
CA GLU A 155 2.33 0.26 5.91
C GLU A 155 1.22 0.55 6.91
N ALA A 156 1.15 1.77 7.44
CA ALA A 156 0.01 2.28 8.22
C ALA A 156 -0.90 3.18 7.39
N ALA A 157 -0.32 4.03 6.56
CA ALA A 157 -1.04 5.02 5.77
C ALA A 157 -1.99 4.35 4.78
N VAL A 158 -1.48 3.46 3.91
CA VAL A 158 -2.27 2.84 2.85
C VAL A 158 -3.48 2.07 3.40
N PRO A 159 -3.36 1.10 4.32
CA PRO A 159 -4.54 0.37 4.81
C PRO A 159 -5.53 1.29 5.50
N THR A 160 -5.05 2.31 6.24
CA THR A 160 -5.91 3.25 6.94
C THR A 160 -6.65 4.15 5.94
N ILE A 161 -5.97 4.73 4.94
CA ILE A 161 -6.59 5.52 3.87
C ILE A 161 -7.65 4.68 3.15
N LEU A 162 -7.31 3.48 2.70
CA LEU A 162 -8.23 2.62 1.96
C LEU A 162 -9.47 2.24 2.79
N SER A 163 -9.31 2.08 4.11
CA SER A 163 -10.43 1.78 5.00
C SER A 163 -11.45 2.90 5.16
N PHE A 164 -11.12 4.15 4.79
CA PHE A 164 -12.13 5.20 4.65
C PHE A 164 -12.95 5.06 3.37
N LEU A 165 -12.37 4.48 2.31
CA LEU A 165 -12.92 4.54 0.95
C LEU A 165 -13.99 3.49 0.69
N ASP A 166 -13.74 2.26 1.14
CA ASP A 166 -14.66 1.14 0.92
C ASP A 166 -14.55 0.09 2.04
N LEU A 167 -15.57 -0.74 2.19
CA LEU A 167 -15.55 -1.84 3.15
C LEU A 167 -14.51 -2.89 2.73
N ARG A 168 -13.69 -3.37 3.67
CA ARG A 168 -12.66 -4.40 3.44
C ARG A 168 -13.21 -5.68 2.82
N SER A 169 -14.46 -6.02 3.12
CA SER A 169 -15.17 -7.17 2.55
C SER A 169 -15.44 -7.05 1.05
N SER A 170 -15.43 -5.83 0.51
CA SER A 170 -15.64 -5.55 -0.91
C SER A 170 -14.34 -5.51 -1.72
N TRP A 171 -13.18 -5.49 -1.05
CA TRP A 171 -11.89 -5.33 -1.72
C TRP A 171 -11.52 -6.58 -2.52
N GLU A 172 -10.84 -6.37 -3.64
CA GLU A 172 -10.26 -7.44 -4.41
C GLU A 172 -8.94 -7.87 -3.76
N LYS A 173 -8.93 -9.08 -3.21
CA LYS A 173 -7.76 -9.65 -2.52
C LYS A 173 -6.83 -10.31 -3.52
N HIS A 174 -5.65 -9.74 -3.75
CA HIS A 174 -4.65 -10.30 -4.66
C HIS A 174 -3.29 -10.47 -3.98
N PHE A 175 -3.28 -11.27 -2.92
CA PHE A 175 -2.13 -11.38 -2.03
C PHE A 175 -0.92 -12.04 -2.67
N GLY A 176 0.20 -11.33 -2.69
CA GLY A 176 1.49 -11.84 -3.16
C GLY A 176 2.26 -12.56 -2.07
N LEU A 177 3.54 -12.76 -2.34
CA LEU A 177 4.48 -13.40 -1.43
C LEU A 177 5.41 -12.37 -0.80
N TYR A 178 5.28 -12.19 0.52
CA TYR A 178 6.22 -11.44 1.33
C TYR A 178 7.27 -12.40 1.90
N LEU A 179 8.49 -12.34 1.37
CA LEU A 179 9.60 -13.18 1.82
C LEU A 179 9.93 -13.01 3.31
N PRO A 180 9.83 -11.81 3.93
CA PRO A 180 10.03 -11.67 5.37
C PRO A 180 9.04 -12.50 6.21
N ASP A 181 7.81 -12.72 5.72
CA ASP A 181 6.84 -13.56 6.42
C ASP A 181 7.25 -15.05 6.42
N LYS A 182 8.01 -15.47 5.40
CA LYS A 182 8.48 -16.87 5.25
C LYS A 182 9.86 -17.12 5.84
N TYR A 183 10.77 -16.15 5.72
CA TYR A 183 12.19 -16.33 6.01
C TYR A 183 12.74 -15.35 7.06
N GLY A 184 11.90 -14.44 7.58
CA GLY A 184 12.32 -13.35 8.46
C GLY A 184 12.99 -12.18 7.72
N PHE A 185 13.26 -11.10 8.45
CA PHE A 185 13.95 -9.92 7.90
C PHE A 185 15.42 -10.25 7.57
N ARG A 186 15.74 -10.31 6.29
CA ARG A 186 17.09 -10.62 5.75
C ARG A 186 17.36 -9.75 4.52
N ASP A 187 18.61 -9.73 4.09
CA ASP A 187 18.94 -9.21 2.77
C ASP A 187 18.61 -10.27 1.70
N PHE A 188 17.76 -9.89 0.74
CA PHE A 188 17.30 -10.74 -0.37
C PHE A 188 18.00 -10.40 -1.70
N ALA A 189 19.09 -9.64 -1.64
CA ALA A 189 19.76 -9.15 -2.85
C ALA A 189 20.43 -10.24 -3.67
N ASP A 190 20.87 -11.36 -3.07
CA ASP A 190 21.51 -12.47 -3.81
C ASP A 190 20.55 -13.23 -4.75
N GLY A 191 19.24 -13.07 -4.54
CA GLY A 191 18.20 -13.70 -5.33
C GLY A 191 17.91 -15.17 -5.01
N ASN A 192 18.68 -15.84 -4.15
CA ASN A 192 18.54 -17.29 -3.94
C ASN A 192 17.14 -17.63 -3.42
N LEU A 193 16.72 -17.00 -2.33
CA LEU A 193 15.40 -17.21 -1.73
C LEU A 193 14.26 -16.60 -2.57
N VAL A 194 14.56 -15.55 -3.33
CA VAL A 194 13.60 -14.92 -4.27
C VAL A 194 13.20 -15.95 -5.32
N TRP A 195 14.19 -16.53 -6.00
CA TRP A 195 13.95 -17.42 -7.14
C TRP A 195 13.54 -18.83 -6.72
N GLU A 196 13.94 -19.30 -5.53
CA GLU A 196 13.41 -20.53 -4.92
C GLU A 196 11.90 -20.44 -4.69
N SER A 197 11.41 -19.25 -4.31
CA SER A 197 9.99 -19.04 -4.00
C SER A 197 9.16 -18.49 -5.17
N TYR A 198 9.78 -18.19 -6.30
CA TYR A 198 9.12 -17.59 -7.45
C TYR A 198 8.59 -18.65 -8.42
N ASN A 199 7.40 -18.39 -8.97
CA ASN A 199 6.88 -19.02 -10.19
C ASN A 199 5.97 -18.02 -10.92
N TYR A 200 5.57 -18.32 -12.15
CA TYR A 200 4.75 -17.38 -12.94
C TYR A 200 3.31 -17.22 -12.43
N ASP A 201 2.85 -18.05 -11.51
CA ASP A 201 1.51 -17.97 -10.91
C ASP A 201 1.51 -17.13 -9.62
N VAL A 202 2.67 -16.87 -9.01
CA VAL A 202 2.77 -15.90 -7.91
C VAL A 202 2.35 -14.54 -8.43
N LYS A 203 1.57 -13.80 -7.65
CA LYS A 203 0.99 -12.53 -8.13
C LYS A 203 2.04 -11.43 -8.13
N PHE A 204 2.78 -11.38 -7.04
CA PHE A 204 4.01 -10.62 -6.91
C PHE A 204 4.85 -11.22 -5.79
N ILE A 205 6.12 -10.83 -5.74
CA ILE A 205 7.04 -11.21 -4.67
C ILE A 205 7.78 -9.96 -4.17
N HIS A 206 7.94 -9.87 -2.85
CA HIS A 206 8.62 -8.76 -2.19
C HIS A 206 9.45 -9.27 -0.99
N PRO A 207 10.65 -8.73 -0.74
CA PRO A 207 11.37 -7.78 -1.59
C PRO A 207 12.20 -8.48 -2.67
N VAL A 208 12.49 -7.77 -3.75
CA VAL A 208 13.49 -8.13 -4.77
C VAL A 208 14.41 -6.94 -4.99
N LYS A 209 15.71 -7.12 -4.75
CA LYS A 209 16.69 -6.04 -4.93
C LYS A 209 17.36 -6.15 -6.29
N PHE A 210 17.48 -5.02 -6.99
CA PHE A 210 18.12 -4.95 -8.31
C PHE A 210 19.41 -4.12 -8.31
N HIS A 211 19.79 -3.52 -7.19
CA HIS A 211 20.97 -2.67 -7.07
C HIS A 211 22.18 -3.42 -6.50
N GLY A 212 23.39 -3.04 -6.93
CA GLY A 212 24.66 -3.62 -6.46
C GLY A 212 25.06 -4.92 -7.16
N ASP A 213 26.30 -5.35 -6.95
CA ASP A 213 26.86 -6.54 -7.60
C ASP A 213 26.20 -7.83 -7.14
N ILE A 214 25.86 -7.91 -5.85
CA ILE A 214 25.14 -9.05 -5.26
C ILE A 214 23.78 -9.31 -5.95
N ALA A 215 23.13 -8.27 -6.47
CA ALA A 215 21.86 -8.36 -7.19
C ALA A 215 21.99 -8.71 -8.68
N LYS A 216 23.18 -9.06 -9.16
CA LYS A 216 23.39 -9.50 -10.54
C LYS A 216 22.48 -10.69 -10.92
N PRO A 217 22.32 -11.75 -10.10
CA PRO A 217 21.42 -12.86 -10.43
C PRO A 217 19.96 -12.39 -10.63
N ASN A 218 19.48 -11.44 -9.82
CA ASN A 218 18.13 -10.88 -9.97
C ASN A 218 17.94 -10.15 -11.30
N ARG A 219 18.93 -9.33 -11.69
CA ARG A 219 18.90 -8.60 -12.97
C ARG A 219 18.97 -9.55 -14.16
N ASP A 220 19.84 -10.55 -14.12
CA ASP A 220 19.99 -11.53 -15.18
C ASP A 220 18.68 -12.32 -15.35
N LYS A 221 18.06 -12.79 -14.26
CA LYS A 221 16.76 -13.48 -14.29
C LYS A 221 15.62 -12.59 -14.81
N LEU A 222 15.56 -11.33 -14.38
CA LEU A 222 14.56 -10.37 -14.89
C LEU A 222 14.70 -10.17 -16.41
N LYS A 223 15.94 -9.97 -16.88
CA LYS A 223 16.25 -9.67 -18.28
C LYS A 223 16.05 -10.87 -19.20
N ASP A 224 16.56 -12.03 -18.80
CA ASP A 224 16.71 -13.18 -19.69
C ASP A 224 15.51 -14.13 -19.63
N ASP A 225 14.66 -14.00 -18.60
CA ASP A 225 13.49 -14.86 -18.41
C ASP A 225 12.18 -14.04 -18.32
N LEU A 226 12.03 -13.21 -17.30
CA LEU A 226 10.75 -12.59 -16.98
C LEU A 226 10.28 -11.59 -18.03
N ILE A 227 11.16 -10.72 -18.50
CA ILE A 227 10.83 -9.76 -19.57
C ILE A 227 10.39 -10.51 -20.85
N PRO A 228 11.15 -11.50 -21.37
CA PRO A 228 10.70 -12.34 -22.48
C PRO A 228 9.36 -13.03 -22.25
N TYR A 229 9.12 -13.58 -21.05
CA TYR A 229 7.85 -14.21 -20.72
C TYR A 229 6.69 -13.22 -20.73
N SER A 230 6.85 -12.06 -20.09
CA SER A 230 5.83 -11.00 -20.03
C SER A 230 5.39 -10.50 -21.41
N LYS A 231 6.31 -10.46 -22.39
CA LYS A 231 6.02 -10.05 -23.78
C LYS A 231 5.01 -10.94 -24.48
N ARG A 232 4.74 -12.15 -23.98
CA ARG A 232 3.69 -13.03 -24.51
C ARG A 232 2.29 -12.47 -24.27
N PHE A 233 2.13 -11.57 -23.29
CA PHE A 233 0.85 -10.98 -22.89
C PHE A 233 0.66 -9.53 -23.36
N THR A 234 1.69 -8.92 -23.97
CA THR A 234 1.66 -7.52 -24.42
C THR A 234 1.61 -7.35 -25.93
N LYS A 235 1.66 -8.46 -26.70
CA LYS A 235 1.33 -8.46 -28.13
C LYS A 235 -0.20 -8.48 -28.28
N CYS A 236 -0.80 -7.31 -28.05
CA CYS A 236 -2.17 -7.00 -28.43
C CYS A 236 -2.16 -6.17 -29.70
#